data_AF-A0A0G4PSE3-F1
#
_entry.id   AF-A0A0G4PSE3-F1
#
_cell.length_a   1.000
_cell.length_b   1.000
_cell.length_c   1.000
_cell.angle_alpha   90.00
_cell.angle_beta   90.00
_cell.angle_gamma   90.00
#
_symmetry.space_group_name_H-M   'P 1'
#
loop_
_entity.id
_entity.type
_entity.pdbx_description
1 polymer ?
#
loop_
_entity_poly.entity_id
_entity_poly.type
_entity_poly.pdbx_seq_one_letter_code
_entity_poly.pdbx_strand_id
1 'polypeptide(L)'
;MLWKTSRLSTLLSVVASLVLASSNSHTEPESNGLQDLVTWDQHSIIVRGERLMIFSGEFHPFRLPVPGLWLDVFQKIKSMGFTGVSFYVDWSLVEGNPGHVITDGIWSLDEFFDAARQAGLYLIARPGPYINAETTAGGIPGWVLRNQPVIRSDDPEYLNATANYVSTLGRIIERAQITHGGPVIMVQPENEYSTWPGVTDFPNEMNRNYMAHVGEQLLDEGITVPSIVNDNLVMGYFAPGSGKGAVDIYAIDAYPMRYDCANPTVWPTYRFPYDWQVTHQQQSPTTPFAIAEFQGGSGEGWGGVVQEMCGQLVNEEATRVVYKNNYSFGVKIFNIYMTFGGTNWGNLGYMGGHTSYDYGAAITEERAIWREKYSEQKLEANFLKVSPAYLTATAHLGVNGTYGAPSSIAVTALLGNGTDTNFYVVRHANFTSTENTQYTLALLTSIGDIEIPQLGGHLTLNGRDSKFHVTDYDVGGINLIYSSAEIFTWARGPGSTRVLILYGGAGEGHEFALPSHLGKPTVLEGEGIKIQQRGSTWVVQWHVTPARGHRHQPR
;
A
#
# COMPACT_ATOMS: atom_id res chain seq x y z
N MET A 1 13.08 74.94 -19.62
CA MET A 1 13.93 74.56 -20.76
C MET A 1 13.76 73.06 -21.01
N LEU A 2 13.31 72.70 -22.22
CA LEU A 2 13.54 71.44 -22.98
C LEU A 2 13.23 70.09 -22.29
N TRP A 3 12.07 69.48 -22.59
CA TRP A 3 11.86 68.34 -23.54
C TRP A 3 12.31 66.97 -22.98
N LYS A 4 11.39 66.08 -22.59
CA LYS A 4 10.64 65.07 -23.39
C LYS A 4 11.37 63.71 -23.54
N THR A 5 10.62 62.68 -23.12
CA THR A 5 10.43 61.32 -23.69
C THR A 5 11.40 60.14 -23.42
N SER A 6 10.74 59.08 -22.96
CA SER A 6 10.77 57.66 -23.37
C SER A 6 11.78 56.67 -22.76
N ARG A 7 11.20 55.78 -21.92
CA ARG A 7 11.26 54.30 -21.91
C ARG A 7 12.55 53.61 -22.39
N LEU A 8 13.11 52.78 -21.51
CA LEU A 8 13.49 51.40 -21.85
C LEU A 8 13.44 50.53 -20.58
N SER A 9 12.47 49.63 -20.53
CA SER A 9 12.35 48.54 -19.56
C SER A 9 13.10 47.33 -20.10
N THR A 10 14.15 46.91 -19.41
CA THR A 10 14.93 45.73 -19.78
C THR A 10 14.28 44.49 -19.16
N LEU A 11 13.59 43.69 -19.98
CA LEU A 11 13.27 42.30 -19.65
C LEU A 11 14.55 41.47 -19.79
N LEU A 12 14.99 40.81 -18.71
CA LEU A 12 15.87 39.65 -18.81
C LEU A 12 14.99 38.40 -18.84
N SER A 13 14.86 37.81 -20.02
CA SER A 13 14.34 36.45 -20.22
C SER A 13 15.48 35.45 -20.02
N VAL A 14 15.49 34.76 -18.88
CA VAL A 14 16.29 33.54 -18.68
C VAL A 14 15.47 32.38 -19.21
N VAL A 15 15.80 31.91 -20.42
CA VAL A 15 15.30 30.64 -20.95
C VAL A 15 16.23 29.55 -20.41
N ALA A 16 15.79 28.84 -19.38
CA ALA A 16 16.42 27.60 -18.95
C ALA A 16 15.85 26.46 -19.79
N SER A 17 16.58 26.07 -20.84
CA SER A 17 16.31 24.83 -21.57
C SER A 17 16.79 23.64 -20.72
N LEU A 18 15.89 23.00 -19.97
CA LEU A 18 16.16 21.65 -19.47
C LEU A 18 16.07 20.69 -20.67
N VAL A 19 17.21 20.25 -21.15
CA VAL A 19 17.30 19.04 -21.97
C VAL A 19 17.10 17.87 -21.02
N LEU A 20 15.89 17.30 -21.00
CA LEU A 20 15.64 15.98 -20.44
C LEU A 20 16.40 14.98 -21.30
N ALA A 21 17.55 14.51 -20.83
CA ALA A 21 18.17 13.32 -21.36
C ALA A 21 17.29 12.14 -20.96
N SER A 22 16.47 11.64 -21.89
CA SER A 22 15.83 10.33 -21.78
C SER A 22 16.91 9.27 -22.00
N SER A 23 17.68 8.94 -20.96
CA SER A 23 18.41 7.68 -20.93
C SER A 23 17.39 6.57 -20.69
N ASN A 24 16.94 5.95 -21.78
CA ASN A 24 16.30 4.65 -21.74
C ASN A 24 17.39 3.61 -21.41
N SER A 25 17.94 3.67 -20.19
CA SER A 25 18.77 2.60 -19.66
C SER A 25 17.83 1.53 -19.14
N HIS A 26 17.82 0.36 -19.78
CA HIS A 26 17.41 -0.84 -19.08
C HIS A 26 18.31 -0.97 -17.85
N THR A 27 17.81 -0.53 -16.69
CA THR A 27 18.45 -0.80 -15.42
C THR A 27 18.29 -2.29 -15.18
N GLU A 28 19.40 -3.01 -15.16
CA GLU A 28 19.43 -4.39 -14.64
C GLU A 28 18.80 -4.36 -13.24
N PRO A 29 17.92 -5.33 -12.91
CA PRO A 29 17.37 -5.43 -11.56
C PRO A 29 18.49 -5.41 -10.50
N GLU A 30 18.32 -4.56 -9.49
CA GLU A 30 19.16 -4.55 -8.31
C GLU A 30 18.93 -5.82 -7.47
N SER A 31 20.00 -6.25 -6.80
CA SER A 31 20.01 -7.39 -5.88
C SER A 31 20.99 -7.07 -4.75
N ASN A 32 20.75 -7.66 -3.59
CA ASN A 32 21.72 -7.67 -2.49
C ASN A 32 22.92 -8.60 -2.75
N GLY A 33 22.95 -9.30 -3.89
CA GLY A 33 24.03 -10.20 -4.29
C GLY A 33 24.02 -11.56 -3.59
N LEU A 34 22.98 -11.85 -2.79
CA LEU A 34 22.86 -13.10 -2.02
C LEU A 34 21.96 -14.14 -2.71
N GLN A 35 21.08 -13.71 -3.61
CA GLN A 35 20.14 -14.55 -4.37
C GLN A 35 19.55 -13.80 -5.59
N ASP A 36 18.85 -14.51 -6.48
CA ASP A 36 18.26 -14.00 -7.73
C ASP A 36 16.74 -14.20 -7.84
N LEU A 37 16.09 -14.73 -6.80
CA LEU A 37 14.64 -15.01 -6.79
C LEU A 37 13.79 -13.79 -6.40
N VAL A 38 14.33 -12.89 -5.59
CA VAL A 38 13.68 -11.65 -5.17
C VAL A 38 14.65 -10.50 -5.41
N THR A 39 14.42 -9.80 -6.51
CA THR A 39 15.20 -8.62 -6.93
C THR A 39 14.27 -7.42 -7.00
N TRP A 40 14.80 -6.23 -7.25
CA TRP A 40 13.97 -5.03 -7.37
C TRP A 40 14.59 -4.04 -8.35
N ASP A 41 13.83 -3.02 -8.71
CA ASP A 41 14.35 -1.82 -9.35
C ASP A 41 13.50 -0.62 -8.92
N GLN A 42 13.71 0.55 -9.54
CA GLN A 42 12.95 1.76 -9.23
C GLN A 42 11.42 1.63 -9.44
N HIS A 43 10.95 0.57 -10.11
CA HIS A 43 9.55 0.39 -10.49
C HIS A 43 8.82 -0.63 -9.64
N SER A 44 9.43 -1.77 -9.29
CA SER A 44 8.75 -2.80 -8.49
C SER A 44 9.75 -3.80 -7.90
N ILE A 45 9.26 -4.62 -6.98
CA ILE A 45 9.92 -5.90 -6.71
C ILE A 45 9.71 -6.84 -7.91
N ILE A 46 10.64 -7.77 -8.10
CA ILE A 46 10.62 -8.81 -9.12
C ILE A 46 10.79 -10.14 -8.39
N VAL A 47 9.75 -10.97 -8.43
CA VAL A 47 9.74 -12.29 -7.78
C VAL A 47 9.77 -13.36 -8.86
N ARG A 48 10.81 -14.19 -8.88
CA ARG A 48 11.06 -15.23 -9.90
C ARG A 48 11.02 -14.68 -11.34
N GLY A 49 11.55 -13.48 -11.53
CA GLY A 49 11.59 -12.81 -12.84
C GLY A 49 10.31 -12.08 -13.24
N GLU A 50 9.26 -12.09 -12.40
CA GLU A 50 8.00 -11.38 -12.67
C GLU A 50 7.85 -10.16 -11.77
N ARG A 51 7.55 -9.00 -12.37
CA ARG A 51 7.19 -7.79 -11.60
C ARG A 51 5.92 -8.04 -10.81
N LEU A 52 5.93 -7.67 -9.54
CA LEU A 52 4.82 -7.92 -8.63
C LEU A 52 4.49 -6.66 -7.82
N MET A 53 3.20 -6.35 -7.72
CA MET A 53 2.73 -5.49 -6.63
C MET A 53 2.65 -6.35 -5.36
N ILE A 54 3.38 -5.95 -4.32
CA ILE A 54 3.20 -6.54 -2.99
C ILE A 54 2.07 -5.78 -2.32
N PHE A 55 0.85 -6.26 -2.49
CA PHE A 55 -0.29 -5.83 -1.71
C PHE A 55 -0.40 -6.77 -0.52
N SER A 56 -0.06 -6.26 0.66
CA SER A 56 0.09 -7.02 1.89
C SER A 56 -0.92 -6.59 2.95
N GLY A 57 -1.28 -7.51 3.82
CA GLY A 57 -2.06 -7.23 5.02
C GLY A 57 -1.32 -7.69 6.27
N GLU A 58 -1.34 -6.91 7.34
CA GLU A 58 -0.73 -7.30 8.59
C GLU A 58 -1.59 -8.35 9.32
N PHE A 59 -0.95 -9.42 9.78
CA PHE A 59 -1.52 -10.48 10.61
C PHE A 59 -0.50 -11.02 11.61
N HIS A 60 -0.76 -10.87 12.91
CA HIS A 60 0.11 -11.39 13.97
C HIS A 60 -0.31 -12.80 14.42
N PRO A 61 0.50 -13.86 14.20
CA PRO A 61 0.14 -15.22 14.61
C PRO A 61 -0.11 -15.34 16.11
N PHE A 62 0.67 -14.63 16.93
CA PHE A 62 0.55 -14.65 18.39
C PHE A 62 -0.77 -14.06 18.92
N ARG A 63 -1.52 -13.28 18.11
CA ARG A 63 -2.85 -12.76 18.46
C ARG A 63 -4.01 -13.70 18.09
N LEU A 64 -3.70 -14.83 17.45
CA LEU A 64 -4.64 -15.91 17.16
C LEU A 64 -3.98 -17.26 17.52
N PRO A 65 -3.98 -17.67 18.80
CA PRO A 65 -3.27 -18.86 19.29
C PRO A 65 -4.00 -20.18 18.95
N VAL A 66 -4.52 -20.27 17.72
CA VAL A 66 -5.20 -21.42 17.16
C VAL A 66 -4.62 -21.65 15.76
N PRO A 67 -3.48 -22.37 15.64
CA PRO A 67 -2.79 -22.53 14.38
C PRO A 67 -3.66 -23.01 13.21
N GLY A 68 -4.62 -23.92 13.48
CA GLY A 68 -5.60 -24.39 12.50
C GLY A 68 -6.55 -23.32 11.92
N LEU A 69 -6.58 -22.10 12.48
CA LEU A 69 -7.35 -20.97 11.98
C LEU A 69 -6.52 -19.96 11.19
N TRP A 70 -5.19 -20.11 11.11
CA TRP A 70 -4.34 -19.20 10.32
C TRP A 70 -4.67 -19.28 8.83
N LEU A 71 -4.92 -20.49 8.31
CA LEU A 71 -5.33 -20.69 6.91
C LEU A 71 -6.64 -19.96 6.57
N ASP A 72 -7.60 -19.89 7.50
CA ASP A 72 -8.86 -19.13 7.31
C ASP A 72 -8.60 -17.63 7.10
N VAL A 73 -7.73 -17.04 7.92
CA VAL A 73 -7.34 -15.62 7.78
C VAL A 73 -6.59 -15.40 6.47
N PHE A 74 -5.63 -16.26 6.14
CA PHE A 74 -4.90 -16.19 4.86
C PHE A 74 -5.82 -16.32 3.64
N GLN A 75 -6.82 -17.20 3.67
CA GLN A 75 -7.80 -17.34 2.59
C GLN A 75 -8.65 -16.09 2.40
N LYS A 76 -9.04 -15.42 3.49
CA LYS A 76 -9.76 -14.14 3.46
C LYS A 76 -8.90 -13.06 2.82
N ILE A 77 -7.67 -12.87 3.29
CA ILE A 77 -6.70 -11.93 2.70
C ILE A 77 -6.48 -12.22 1.21
N LYS A 78 -6.27 -13.49 0.84
CA LYS A 78 -6.10 -13.89 -0.56
C LYS A 78 -7.31 -13.55 -1.42
N SER A 79 -8.53 -13.74 -0.89
CA SER A 79 -9.78 -13.47 -1.62
C SER A 79 -10.03 -11.98 -1.87
N MET A 80 -9.39 -11.09 -1.09
CA MET A 80 -9.37 -9.65 -1.38
C MET A 80 -8.53 -9.34 -2.62
N GLY A 81 -7.61 -10.23 -3.02
CA GLY A 81 -6.69 -10.03 -4.14
C GLY A 81 -5.25 -9.76 -3.71
N PHE A 82 -4.98 -9.77 -2.40
CA PHE A 82 -3.65 -9.52 -1.86
C PHE A 82 -2.65 -10.61 -2.29
N THR A 83 -1.38 -10.23 -2.32
CA THR A 83 -0.26 -11.06 -2.78
C THR A 83 0.67 -11.48 -1.63
N GLY A 84 0.60 -10.78 -0.50
CA GLY A 84 1.38 -11.14 0.69
C GLY A 84 0.70 -10.81 2.02
N VAL A 85 1.41 -11.16 3.10
CA VAL A 85 1.08 -10.84 4.48
C VAL A 85 2.36 -10.42 5.20
N SER A 86 2.25 -9.42 6.04
CA SER A 86 3.32 -9.00 6.95
C SER A 86 2.97 -9.47 8.36
N PHE A 87 3.97 -9.89 9.13
CA PHE A 87 3.76 -10.40 10.48
C PHE A 87 4.90 -10.06 11.43
N TYR A 88 4.53 -9.71 12.67
CA TYR A 88 5.45 -9.66 13.80
C TYR A 88 5.64 -11.01 14.49
N VAL A 89 6.78 -11.15 15.16
CA VAL A 89 7.02 -12.13 16.23
C VAL A 89 7.25 -11.38 17.54
N ASP A 90 6.56 -11.78 18.61
CA ASP A 90 6.68 -11.15 19.92
C ASP A 90 7.73 -11.90 20.77
N TRP A 91 8.92 -11.31 20.89
CA TRP A 91 10.03 -11.86 21.66
C TRP A 91 9.65 -12.15 23.13
N SER A 92 8.84 -11.29 23.75
CA SER A 92 8.42 -11.42 25.15
C SER A 92 7.64 -12.70 25.43
N LEU A 93 6.92 -13.21 24.43
CA LEU A 93 6.10 -14.42 24.53
C LEU A 93 6.93 -15.69 24.31
N VAL A 94 7.92 -15.62 23.42
CA VAL A 94 8.70 -16.80 23.04
C VAL A 94 9.97 -16.99 23.87
N GLU A 95 10.49 -15.96 24.53
CA GLU A 95 11.64 -16.08 25.45
C GLU A 95 11.32 -15.54 26.83
N GLY A 96 10.20 -15.98 27.43
CA GLY A 96 9.84 -15.58 28.80
C GLY A 96 10.89 -15.99 29.85
N ASN A 97 11.61 -17.08 29.60
CA ASN A 97 12.76 -17.53 30.38
C ASN A 97 14.06 -17.25 29.60
N PRO A 98 15.00 -16.45 30.13
CA PRO A 98 16.22 -16.09 29.40
C PRO A 98 17.00 -17.31 28.92
N GLY A 99 17.37 -17.35 27.64
CA GLY A 99 18.12 -18.46 27.03
C GLY A 99 17.24 -19.62 26.54
N HIS A 100 15.91 -19.55 26.70
CA HIS A 100 14.99 -20.59 26.25
C HIS A 100 13.88 -20.02 25.36
N VAL A 101 14.14 -20.02 24.05
CA VAL A 101 13.17 -19.62 23.03
C VAL A 101 12.26 -20.81 22.70
N ILE A 102 10.96 -20.69 22.95
CA ILE A 102 9.95 -21.70 22.61
C ILE A 102 9.49 -21.52 21.16
N THR A 103 9.43 -22.62 20.41
CA THR A 103 9.17 -22.62 18.96
C THR A 103 8.16 -23.70 18.55
N ASP A 104 7.44 -24.25 19.52
CA ASP A 104 6.49 -25.36 19.37
C ASP A 104 5.07 -24.96 19.81
N GLY A 105 4.12 -25.86 19.54
CA GLY A 105 2.70 -25.64 19.85
C GLY A 105 2.16 -24.38 19.18
N ILE A 106 1.47 -23.53 19.95
CA ILE A 106 0.86 -22.28 19.45
C ILE A 106 1.89 -21.22 18.99
N TRP A 107 3.18 -21.42 19.28
CA TRP A 107 4.29 -20.54 18.91
C TRP A 107 5.04 -21.02 17.67
N SER A 108 4.68 -22.19 17.14
CA SER A 108 5.33 -22.74 15.95
C SER A 108 4.96 -21.94 14.71
N LEU A 109 5.95 -21.28 14.11
CA LEU A 109 5.77 -20.58 12.84
C LEU A 109 5.73 -21.52 11.63
N ASP A 110 6.14 -22.78 11.77
CA ASP A 110 6.10 -23.75 10.66
C ASP A 110 4.67 -23.94 10.13
N GLU A 111 3.67 -24.02 11.02
CA GLU A 111 2.25 -24.09 10.64
C GLU A 111 1.74 -22.78 10.00
N PHE A 112 2.30 -21.63 10.42
CA PHE A 112 1.95 -20.32 9.85
C PHE A 112 2.48 -20.18 8.42
N PHE A 113 3.74 -20.59 8.21
CA PHE A 113 4.37 -20.61 6.89
C PHE A 113 3.68 -21.59 5.94
N ASP A 114 3.28 -22.76 6.44
CA ASP A 114 2.53 -23.73 5.63
C ASP A 114 1.15 -23.18 5.24
N ALA A 115 0.45 -22.51 6.16
CA ALA A 115 -0.84 -21.88 5.85
C ALA A 115 -0.70 -20.77 4.79
N ALA A 116 0.34 -19.92 4.87
CA ALA A 116 0.63 -18.91 3.85
C ALA A 116 0.90 -19.55 2.47
N ARG A 117 1.72 -20.61 2.44
CA ARG A 117 2.02 -21.40 1.24
C ARG A 117 0.76 -22.02 0.63
N GLN A 118 -0.11 -22.62 1.45
CA GLN A 118 -1.38 -23.20 1.01
C GLN A 118 -2.33 -22.15 0.40
N ALA A 119 -2.38 -20.94 0.96
CA ALA A 119 -3.17 -19.83 0.42
C ALA A 119 -2.52 -19.16 -0.81
N GLY A 120 -1.26 -19.46 -1.10
CA GLY A 120 -0.49 -18.83 -2.18
C GLY A 120 -0.22 -17.34 -1.89
N LEU A 121 0.18 -17.02 -0.66
CA LEU A 121 0.60 -15.69 -0.22
C LEU A 121 2.08 -15.70 0.15
N TYR A 122 2.79 -14.64 -0.23
CA TYR A 122 4.14 -14.39 0.25
C TYR A 122 4.12 -13.78 1.66
N LEU A 123 5.25 -13.82 2.36
CA LEU A 123 5.41 -13.25 3.68
C LEU A 123 6.53 -12.20 3.75
N ILE A 124 6.26 -11.13 4.50
CA ILE A 124 7.25 -10.16 5.00
C ILE A 124 7.42 -10.46 6.49
N ALA A 125 8.57 -11.00 6.88
CA ALA A 125 8.83 -11.35 8.28
C ALA A 125 9.39 -10.14 9.04
N ARG A 126 8.79 -9.81 10.18
CA ARG A 126 9.20 -8.67 11.02
C ARG A 126 9.54 -9.18 12.43
N PRO A 127 10.69 -9.82 12.63
CA PRO A 127 10.99 -10.46 13.92
C PRO A 127 11.41 -9.48 15.03
N GLY A 128 11.58 -8.19 14.75
CA GLY A 128 12.05 -7.22 15.75
C GLY A 128 13.58 -7.14 15.81
N PRO A 129 14.22 -7.10 17.00
CA PRO A 129 13.73 -7.62 18.29
C PRO A 129 12.69 -6.77 19.02
N TYR A 130 12.62 -5.48 18.71
CA TYR A 130 11.53 -4.62 19.12
C TYR A 130 10.51 -4.47 18.00
N ILE A 131 9.22 -4.55 18.35
CA ILE A 131 8.13 -4.54 17.37
C ILE A 131 7.10 -3.44 17.64
N ASN A 132 7.16 -2.75 18.79
CA ASN A 132 6.06 -1.92 19.27
C ASN A 132 4.72 -2.70 19.33
N ALA A 133 3.95 -2.70 18.24
CA ALA A 133 2.76 -3.51 18.00
C ALA A 133 1.67 -3.44 19.08
N GLU A 134 1.66 -2.38 19.91
CA GLU A 134 0.81 -2.27 21.11
C GLU A 134 0.92 -3.49 22.04
N THR A 135 2.11 -4.06 22.13
CA THR A 135 2.44 -5.19 23.01
C THR A 135 3.15 -4.72 24.28
N THR A 136 3.11 -5.52 25.34
CA THR A 136 3.84 -5.21 26.58
C THR A 136 5.32 -4.95 26.25
N ALA A 137 5.81 -3.78 26.66
CA ALA A 137 7.18 -3.31 26.39
C ALA A 137 7.62 -3.35 24.92
N GLY A 138 6.66 -3.35 23.97
CA GLY A 138 6.93 -3.42 22.54
C GLY A 138 7.63 -4.70 22.09
N GLY A 139 7.35 -5.82 22.78
CA GLY A 139 7.91 -7.14 22.51
C GLY A 139 9.17 -7.47 23.30
N ILE A 140 9.75 -6.53 24.05
CA ILE A 140 10.95 -6.80 24.85
C ILE A 140 10.57 -7.57 26.13
N PRO A 141 11.16 -8.75 26.41
CA PRO A 141 10.90 -9.49 27.63
C PRO A 141 11.25 -8.67 28.88
N GLY A 142 10.41 -8.78 29.92
CA GLY A 142 10.61 -8.06 31.17
C GLY A 142 11.93 -8.38 31.88
N TRP A 143 12.58 -9.51 31.57
CA TRP A 143 13.89 -9.85 32.13
C TRP A 143 15.03 -9.02 31.54
N VAL A 144 14.91 -8.54 30.31
CA VAL A 144 15.86 -7.62 29.69
C VAL A 144 15.82 -6.28 30.44
N LEU A 145 14.60 -5.80 30.70
CA LEU A 145 14.37 -4.51 31.36
C LEU A 145 14.89 -4.48 32.81
N ARG A 146 14.96 -5.63 33.49
CA ARG A 146 15.49 -5.70 34.87
C ARG A 146 16.98 -5.36 34.96
N ASN A 147 17.73 -5.57 33.88
CA ASN A 147 19.15 -5.24 33.83
C ASN A 147 19.40 -3.77 33.48
N GLN A 148 18.34 -3.03 33.12
CA GLN A 148 18.39 -1.61 32.73
C GLN A 148 19.41 -1.26 31.63
N PRO A 149 19.57 -2.09 30.57
CA PRO A 149 20.44 -1.70 29.46
C PRO A 149 19.82 -0.53 28.70
N VAL A 150 20.62 0.18 27.91
CA VAL A 150 20.10 1.12 26.92
C VAL A 150 19.49 0.30 25.79
N ILE A 151 18.17 0.08 25.84
CA ILE A 151 17.46 -0.71 24.84
C ILE A 151 17.50 -0.05 23.46
N ARG A 152 17.49 -0.89 22.41
CA ARG A 152 17.57 -0.48 20.99
C ARG A 152 18.77 0.42 20.69
N SER A 153 19.91 0.04 21.26
CA SER A 153 21.20 0.71 21.09
C SER A 153 22.31 -0.33 20.92
N ASP A 154 23.54 0.13 20.72
CA ASP A 154 24.73 -0.72 20.69
C ASP A 154 25.29 -1.06 22.10
N ASP A 155 24.49 -0.88 23.16
CA ASP A 155 24.80 -1.37 24.51
C ASP A 155 25.03 -2.89 24.49
N PRO A 156 26.24 -3.37 24.86
CA PRO A 156 26.56 -4.80 24.85
C PRO A 156 25.61 -5.67 25.68
N GLU A 157 25.02 -5.15 26.76
CA GLU A 157 24.04 -5.90 27.54
C GLU A 157 22.73 -6.10 26.78
N TYR A 158 22.30 -5.10 26.00
CA TYR A 158 21.13 -5.23 25.14
C TYR A 158 21.42 -6.17 23.96
N LEU A 159 22.53 -5.98 23.26
CA LEU A 159 22.93 -6.82 22.11
C LEU A 159 23.06 -8.30 22.51
N ASN A 160 23.68 -8.58 23.66
CA ASN A 160 23.79 -9.95 24.18
C ASN A 160 22.43 -10.54 24.57
N ALA A 161 21.50 -9.71 25.05
CA ALA A 161 20.16 -10.17 25.39
C ALA A 161 19.36 -10.59 24.15
N THR A 162 19.49 -9.89 23.02
CA THR A 162 18.74 -10.24 21.79
C THR A 162 19.31 -11.45 21.07
N ALA A 163 20.59 -11.78 21.26
CA ALA A 163 21.33 -12.73 20.43
C ALA A 163 20.67 -14.11 20.32
N ASN A 164 20.21 -14.70 21.44
CA ASN A 164 19.59 -16.03 21.42
C ASN A 164 18.26 -16.06 20.66
N TYR A 165 17.43 -15.03 20.89
CA TYR A 165 16.16 -14.86 20.18
C TYR A 165 16.37 -14.66 18.68
N VAL A 166 17.21 -13.71 18.28
CA VAL A 166 17.46 -13.42 16.87
C VAL A 166 18.10 -14.62 16.17
N SER A 167 19.05 -15.30 16.81
CA SER A 167 19.65 -16.53 16.27
C SER A 167 18.61 -17.62 16.02
N THR A 168 17.73 -17.86 17.00
CA THR A 168 16.70 -18.90 16.90
C THR A 168 15.66 -18.57 15.83
N LEU A 169 15.13 -17.34 15.83
CA LEU A 169 14.12 -16.91 14.85
C LEU A 169 14.72 -16.75 13.46
N GLY A 170 15.96 -16.28 13.34
CA GLY A 170 16.72 -16.21 12.10
C GLY A 170 16.77 -17.56 11.39
N ARG A 171 17.13 -18.63 12.10
CA ARG A 171 17.12 -20.00 11.55
C ARG A 171 15.74 -20.51 11.15
N ILE A 172 14.69 -20.11 11.87
CA ILE A 172 13.31 -20.49 11.52
C ILE A 172 12.88 -19.81 10.23
N ILE A 173 13.15 -18.50 10.12
CA ILE A 173 12.82 -17.69 8.95
C ILE A 173 13.67 -18.12 7.76
N GLU A 174 14.95 -18.45 7.94
CA GLU A 174 15.86 -18.90 6.89
C GLU A 174 15.27 -20.08 6.10
N ARG A 175 14.78 -21.11 6.82
CA ARG A 175 14.14 -22.29 6.21
C ARG A 175 12.86 -21.98 5.45
N ALA A 176 12.21 -20.87 5.80
CA ALA A 176 10.94 -20.43 5.21
C ALA A 176 11.13 -19.42 4.06
N GLN A 177 12.37 -19.05 3.73
CA GLN A 177 12.65 -18.18 2.58
C GLN A 177 12.25 -18.83 1.26
N ILE A 178 11.88 -18.00 0.30
CA ILE A 178 11.57 -18.41 -1.07
C ILE A 178 12.73 -19.14 -1.77
N THR A 179 13.97 -18.87 -1.36
CA THR A 179 15.20 -19.59 -1.77
C THR A 179 15.23 -21.05 -1.33
N HIS A 180 14.47 -21.40 -0.29
CA HIS A 180 14.26 -22.77 0.20
C HIS A 180 12.85 -23.31 -0.17
N GLY A 181 12.13 -22.61 -1.05
CA GLY A 181 10.78 -22.99 -1.47
C GLY A 181 9.66 -22.56 -0.50
N GLY A 182 9.98 -21.76 0.52
CA GLY A 182 9.01 -21.20 1.46
C GLY A 182 8.38 -19.87 0.98
N PRO A 183 7.49 -19.27 1.80
CA PRO A 183 6.76 -18.06 1.41
C PRO A 183 7.47 -16.74 1.74
N VAL A 184 8.54 -16.73 2.56
CA VAL A 184 9.18 -15.47 2.99
C VAL A 184 9.99 -14.85 1.85
N ILE A 185 9.68 -13.61 1.50
CA ILE A 185 10.32 -12.87 0.40
C ILE A 185 11.06 -11.61 0.85
N MET A 186 10.83 -11.13 2.06
CA MET A 186 11.49 -9.96 2.64
C MET A 186 11.55 -10.12 4.15
N VAL A 187 12.54 -9.50 4.78
CA VAL A 187 12.67 -9.43 6.25
C VAL A 187 12.88 -7.99 6.70
N GLN A 188 12.18 -7.57 7.75
CA GLN A 188 12.37 -6.26 8.36
C GLN A 188 13.26 -6.37 9.62
N PRO A 189 14.48 -5.79 9.61
CA PRO A 189 15.24 -5.60 10.84
C PRO A 189 14.66 -4.43 11.64
N GLU A 190 14.50 -4.62 12.95
CA GLU A 190 13.98 -3.57 13.85
C GLU A 190 12.55 -3.09 13.50
N ASN A 191 12.09 -2.02 14.16
CA ASN A 191 10.79 -1.44 13.90
C ASN A 191 10.77 0.07 14.16
N GLU A 192 10.37 0.88 13.18
CA GLU A 192 10.23 2.34 13.33
C GLU A 192 11.46 2.96 14.03
N TYR A 193 12.68 2.55 13.65
CA TYR A 193 13.93 3.01 14.26
C TYR A 193 14.31 4.43 13.81
N SER A 194 13.33 5.33 13.88
CA SER A 194 13.40 6.73 13.43
C SER A 194 13.10 7.69 14.59
N THR A 195 12.42 7.20 15.65
CA THR A 195 12.12 7.98 16.85
C THR A 195 12.19 7.16 18.12
N TRP A 196 12.46 7.86 19.23
CA TRP A 196 12.31 7.33 20.59
C TRP A 196 11.58 8.32 21.49
N PRO A 197 10.52 7.93 22.21
CA PRO A 197 9.81 8.82 23.12
C PRO A 197 10.74 9.42 24.19
N GLY A 198 10.85 10.75 24.21
CA GLY A 198 11.63 11.48 25.21
C GLY A 198 13.13 11.60 24.92
N VAL A 199 13.60 11.16 23.75
CA VAL A 199 14.99 11.38 23.31
C VAL A 199 15.00 12.38 22.17
N THR A 200 15.51 13.58 22.45
CA THR A 200 15.90 14.58 21.46
C THR A 200 17.41 14.45 21.29
N ASP A 201 17.92 14.30 20.06
CA ASP A 201 19.33 13.99 19.73
C ASP A 201 19.70 12.50 19.75
N PHE A 202 18.99 11.70 18.94
CA PHE A 202 19.29 10.30 18.67
C PHE A 202 20.74 10.16 18.12
N PRO A 203 21.69 9.53 18.85
CA PRO A 203 23.10 9.55 18.46
C PRO A 203 23.37 8.78 17.16
N ASN A 204 23.62 9.50 16.07
CA ASN A 204 23.75 8.94 14.73
C ASN A 204 24.74 7.77 14.59
N GLU A 205 25.87 7.79 15.31
CA GLU A 205 26.85 6.71 15.23
C GLU A 205 26.37 5.42 15.89
N MET A 206 25.85 5.52 17.12
CA MET A 206 25.26 4.39 17.84
C MET A 206 24.10 3.77 17.05
N ASN A 207 23.22 4.61 16.48
CA ASN A 207 22.09 4.14 15.69
C ASN A 207 22.53 3.32 14.46
N ARG A 208 23.57 3.79 13.76
CA ARG A 208 24.15 3.07 12.61
C ARG A 208 24.84 1.78 13.06
N ASN A 209 25.53 1.79 14.20
CA ASN A 209 26.14 0.59 14.76
C ASN A 209 25.09 -0.45 15.12
N TYR A 210 24.03 -0.04 15.81
CA TYR A 210 22.94 -0.89 16.22
C TYR A 210 22.18 -1.48 15.02
N MET A 211 21.76 -0.66 14.05
CA MET A 211 21.07 -1.17 12.86
C MET A 211 21.94 -2.11 12.03
N ALA A 212 23.24 -1.82 11.89
CA ALA A 212 24.16 -2.74 11.24
C ALA A 212 24.26 -4.06 12.00
N HIS A 213 24.36 -4.03 13.34
CA HIS A 213 24.39 -5.25 14.15
C HIS A 213 23.12 -6.09 14.00
N VAL A 214 21.93 -5.47 14.03
CA VAL A 214 20.66 -6.18 13.85
C VAL A 214 20.58 -6.83 12.46
N GLY A 215 21.02 -6.12 11.41
CA GLY A 215 21.13 -6.68 10.06
C GLY A 215 22.12 -7.84 9.97
N GLU A 216 23.32 -7.67 10.54
CA GLU A 216 24.38 -8.70 10.59
C GLU A 216 23.90 -9.97 11.30
N GLN A 217 23.17 -9.85 12.42
CA GLN A 217 22.61 -11.02 13.12
C GLN A 217 21.67 -11.85 12.24
N LEU A 218 20.88 -11.21 11.38
CA LEU A 218 20.00 -11.92 10.43
C LEU A 218 20.80 -12.56 9.30
N LEU A 219 21.81 -11.85 8.77
CA LEU A 219 22.70 -12.38 7.72
C LEU A 219 23.49 -13.61 8.22
N ASP A 220 23.99 -13.56 9.45
CA ASP A 220 24.76 -14.65 10.07
C ASP A 220 23.95 -15.95 10.20
N GLU A 221 22.62 -15.85 10.30
CA GLU A 221 21.72 -17.01 10.34
C GLU A 221 21.19 -17.43 8.96
N GLY A 222 21.70 -16.84 7.88
CA GLY A 222 21.40 -17.25 6.51
C GLY A 222 20.21 -16.54 5.86
N ILE A 223 19.78 -15.40 6.39
CA ILE A 223 18.80 -14.55 5.68
C ILE A 223 19.46 -13.97 4.43
N THR A 224 18.86 -14.23 3.27
CA THR A 224 19.33 -13.84 1.93
C THR A 224 18.30 -13.04 1.15
N VAL A 225 17.02 -13.09 1.54
CA VAL A 225 15.99 -12.23 0.97
C VAL A 225 16.21 -10.75 1.33
N PRO A 226 15.67 -9.80 0.54
CA PRO A 226 15.93 -8.38 0.76
C PRO A 226 15.42 -7.88 2.11
N SER A 227 16.20 -7.00 2.72
CA SER A 227 15.84 -6.26 3.91
C SER A 227 14.97 -5.04 3.58
N ILE A 228 13.95 -4.78 4.38
CA ILE A 228 13.06 -3.62 4.23
C ILE A 228 12.89 -2.91 5.57
N VAL A 229 12.99 -1.58 5.63
CA VAL A 229 12.72 -0.79 6.86
C VAL A 229 11.34 -0.16 6.82
N ASN A 230 10.86 0.31 7.97
CA ASN A 230 9.61 1.02 8.12
C ASN A 230 9.82 2.35 8.88
N ASP A 231 10.11 3.42 8.16
CA ASP A 231 10.42 4.75 8.74
C ASP A 231 9.14 5.55 9.00
N ASN A 232 8.84 5.79 10.28
CA ASN A 232 7.64 6.53 10.71
C ASN A 232 7.77 8.06 10.67
N LEU A 233 8.97 8.58 10.41
CA LEU A 233 9.22 10.00 10.20
C LEU A 233 9.27 10.39 8.73
N VAL A 234 9.39 9.43 7.82
CA VAL A 234 9.48 9.67 6.37
C VAL A 234 10.71 10.54 6.07
N MET A 235 11.87 10.21 6.66
CA MET A 235 13.08 11.03 6.61
C MET A 235 14.26 10.39 5.85
N GLY A 236 14.06 9.20 5.28
CA GLY A 236 15.13 8.45 4.60
C GLY A 236 16.05 7.70 5.56
N TYR A 237 15.61 7.41 6.80
CA TYR A 237 16.44 6.66 7.73
C TYR A 237 16.73 5.25 7.20
N PHE A 238 18.03 4.92 7.14
CA PHE A 238 18.54 3.63 6.66
C PHE A 238 18.18 3.30 5.20
N ALA A 239 17.81 4.30 4.40
CA ALA A 239 17.62 4.13 2.98
C ALA A 239 18.92 3.66 2.28
N PRO A 240 18.84 2.96 1.14
CA PRO A 240 20.00 2.61 0.33
C PRO A 240 20.92 3.81 0.09
N GLY A 241 22.23 3.62 0.31
CA GLY A 241 23.23 4.68 0.19
C GLY A 241 23.40 5.57 1.43
N SER A 242 22.60 5.40 2.49
CA SER A 242 22.75 6.17 3.75
C SER A 242 23.95 5.75 4.62
N GLY A 243 24.66 4.67 4.24
CA GLY A 243 25.88 4.21 4.88
C GLY A 243 25.67 2.98 5.76
N LYS A 244 26.43 2.90 6.86
CA LYS A 244 26.37 1.76 7.79
C LYS A 244 24.95 1.58 8.36
N GLY A 245 24.42 0.36 8.27
CA GLY A 245 23.06 0.01 8.71
C GLY A 245 21.96 0.27 7.68
N ALA A 246 22.31 0.73 6.46
CA ALA A 246 21.35 0.83 5.37
C ALA A 246 20.77 -0.54 4.99
N VAL A 247 19.49 -0.57 4.61
CA VAL A 247 18.81 -1.76 4.10
C VAL A 247 18.68 -1.75 2.58
N ASP A 248 18.16 -2.85 2.03
CA ASP A 248 17.96 -3.03 0.61
C ASP A 248 16.80 -2.18 0.06
N ILE A 249 15.68 -2.10 0.80
CA ILE A 249 14.47 -1.38 0.40
C ILE A 249 14.04 -0.41 1.50
N TYR A 250 13.96 0.88 1.16
CA TYR A 250 13.38 1.88 2.05
C TYR A 250 11.85 1.89 1.95
N ALA A 251 11.16 1.78 3.08
CA ALA A 251 9.72 2.01 3.17
C ALA A 251 9.38 2.96 4.32
N ILE A 252 8.22 3.58 4.18
CA ILE A 252 7.68 4.53 5.16
C ILE A 252 6.48 3.92 5.89
N ASP A 253 6.15 4.49 7.03
CA ASP A 253 4.89 4.23 7.72
C ASP A 253 4.01 5.48 7.75
N ALA A 254 2.70 5.29 7.66
CA ALA A 254 1.78 6.41 7.71
C ALA A 254 0.38 6.07 8.26
N TYR A 255 -0.02 6.90 9.23
CA TYR A 255 -1.32 6.87 9.88
C TYR A 255 -2.04 8.22 9.76
N PRO A 256 -2.53 8.59 8.56
CA PRO A 256 -3.02 9.93 8.28
C PRO A 256 -4.36 10.25 8.94
N MET A 257 -5.22 9.24 9.17
CA MET A 257 -6.53 9.40 9.83
C MET A 257 -6.42 9.57 11.35
N ARG A 258 -5.21 9.45 11.91
CA ARG A 258 -4.94 9.52 13.36
C ARG A 258 -5.75 8.47 14.14
N TYR A 259 -5.88 8.68 15.44
CA TYR A 259 -6.42 7.70 16.39
C TYR A 259 -7.65 8.25 17.14
N ASP A 260 -8.30 9.32 16.65
CA ASP A 260 -9.52 9.86 17.27
C ASP A 260 -10.76 9.10 16.80
N CYS A 261 -10.91 7.87 17.30
CA CYS A 261 -12.08 7.05 17.02
C CYS A 261 -13.37 7.64 17.61
N ALA A 262 -13.31 8.61 18.53
CA ALA A 262 -14.51 9.22 19.11
C ALA A 262 -15.25 10.15 18.14
N ASN A 263 -14.55 10.66 17.12
CA ASN A 263 -15.11 11.51 16.08
C ASN A 263 -14.88 10.90 14.69
N PRO A 264 -15.45 9.71 14.38
CA PRO A 264 -15.09 8.93 13.20
C PRO A 264 -15.44 9.62 11.87
N THR A 265 -16.33 10.61 11.90
CA THR A 265 -16.69 11.40 10.72
C THR A 265 -15.78 12.61 10.48
N VAL A 266 -14.86 12.94 11.39
CA VAL A 266 -13.96 14.09 11.26
C VAL A 266 -12.62 13.64 10.69
N TRP A 267 -12.30 14.08 9.47
CA TRP A 267 -11.06 13.70 8.79
C TRP A 267 -9.96 14.75 9.02
N PRO A 268 -8.81 14.40 9.63
CA PRO A 268 -7.74 15.35 9.94
C PRO A 268 -7.01 15.81 8.67
N THR A 269 -6.87 17.12 8.46
CA THR A 269 -6.32 17.66 7.20
C THR A 269 -4.81 17.87 7.20
N TYR A 270 -4.15 17.82 8.36
CA TYR A 270 -2.74 18.21 8.53
C TYR A 270 -1.74 17.05 8.33
N ARG A 271 -2.22 15.82 8.10
CA ARG A 271 -1.39 14.64 7.78
C ARG A 271 -1.72 14.01 6.43
N PHE A 272 -2.64 14.60 5.67
CA PHE A 272 -2.94 14.11 4.34
C PHE A 272 -1.74 14.36 3.41
N PRO A 273 -1.18 13.33 2.77
CA PRO A 273 0.00 13.48 1.93
C PRO A 273 -0.35 14.00 0.52
N TYR A 274 0.57 14.77 -0.08
CA TYR A 274 0.38 15.37 -1.41
C TYR A 274 1.49 15.06 -2.41
N ASP A 275 2.68 14.67 -1.94
CA ASP A 275 3.92 14.67 -2.72
C ASP A 275 4.90 13.53 -2.36
N TRP A 276 4.42 12.40 -1.83
CA TRP A 276 5.30 11.29 -1.44
C TRP A 276 6.10 10.68 -2.59
N GLN A 277 5.64 10.77 -3.84
CA GLN A 277 6.43 10.42 -5.01
C GLN A 277 7.70 11.30 -5.15
N VAL A 278 7.63 12.57 -4.75
CA VAL A 278 8.78 13.48 -4.74
C VAL A 278 9.69 13.14 -3.55
N THR A 279 9.12 12.93 -2.37
CA THR A 279 9.86 12.52 -1.17
C THR A 279 10.63 11.21 -1.41
N HIS A 280 9.97 10.21 -1.98
CA HIS A 280 10.58 8.93 -2.33
C HIS A 280 11.72 9.10 -3.34
N GLN A 281 11.53 9.90 -4.41
CA GLN A 281 12.57 10.18 -5.40
C GLN A 281 13.81 10.85 -4.79
N GLN A 282 13.66 11.58 -3.68
CA GLN A 282 14.78 12.21 -2.96
C GLN A 282 15.48 11.23 -2.01
N GLN A 283 14.73 10.31 -1.41
CA GLN A 283 15.22 9.45 -0.32
C GLN A 283 15.73 8.09 -0.81
N SER A 284 15.04 7.46 -1.75
CA SER A 284 15.37 6.10 -2.23
C SER A 284 14.97 5.88 -3.69
N PRO A 285 15.54 6.63 -4.64
CA PRO A 285 15.10 6.60 -6.05
C PRO A 285 15.41 5.30 -6.81
N THR A 286 16.23 4.41 -6.24
CA THR A 286 16.63 3.14 -6.88
C THR A 286 15.76 1.95 -6.47
N THR A 287 14.93 2.11 -5.46
CA THR A 287 14.03 1.07 -4.94
C THR A 287 12.59 1.40 -5.28
N PRO A 288 11.66 0.42 -5.26
CA PRO A 288 10.26 0.74 -5.46
C PRO A 288 9.71 1.56 -4.29
N PHE A 289 8.77 2.48 -4.56
CA PHE A 289 8.07 3.18 -3.48
C PHE A 289 7.29 2.18 -2.62
N ALA A 290 7.61 2.15 -1.33
CA ALA A 290 7.10 1.19 -0.38
C ALA A 290 6.51 1.88 0.86
N ILE A 291 5.40 1.33 1.34
CA ILE A 291 4.78 1.67 2.62
C ILE A 291 4.64 0.37 3.41
N ALA A 292 5.42 0.24 4.47
CA ALA A 292 5.51 -0.98 5.29
C ALA A 292 4.40 -1.07 6.34
N GLU A 293 3.87 0.06 6.78
CA GLU A 293 2.63 0.13 7.55
C GLU A 293 1.76 1.29 7.08
N PHE A 294 0.59 0.96 6.55
CA PHE A 294 -0.45 1.94 6.27
C PHE A 294 -1.70 1.66 7.06
N GLN A 295 -2.37 2.73 7.48
CA GLN A 295 -3.53 2.67 8.34
C GLN A 295 -4.67 1.80 7.79
N GLY A 296 -4.81 0.62 8.38
CA GLY A 296 -5.91 -0.34 8.21
C GLY A 296 -7.03 -0.16 9.22
N GLY A 297 -6.86 0.72 10.20
CA GLY A 297 -7.78 0.92 11.31
C GLY A 297 -7.16 1.83 12.39
N SER A 298 -7.54 1.62 13.64
CA SER A 298 -6.92 2.28 14.79
C SER A 298 -6.99 1.39 16.01
N GLY A 299 -5.89 1.32 16.76
CA GLY A 299 -5.93 0.78 18.12
C GLY A 299 -6.81 1.64 19.03
N GLU A 300 -7.34 1.03 20.08
CA GLU A 300 -8.13 1.70 21.12
C GLU A 300 -7.76 1.12 22.49
N GLY A 301 -7.99 1.91 23.53
CA GLY A 301 -7.49 1.65 24.87
C GLY A 301 -8.54 1.65 25.97
N TRP A 302 -8.05 1.51 27.21
CA TRP A 302 -8.90 1.62 28.40
C TRP A 302 -9.58 2.99 28.48
N GLY A 303 -10.90 2.99 28.68
CA GLY A 303 -11.70 4.22 28.77
C GLY A 303 -11.95 4.91 27.42
N GLY A 304 -11.55 4.29 26.32
CA GLY A 304 -11.81 4.74 24.95
C GLY A 304 -13.20 4.41 24.43
N VAL A 305 -13.38 4.53 23.11
CA VAL A 305 -14.63 4.14 22.44
C VAL A 305 -14.65 2.65 22.09
N VAL A 306 -15.77 2.16 21.56
CA VAL A 306 -15.83 0.78 21.07
C VAL A 306 -15.06 0.65 19.74
N GLN A 307 -14.44 -0.50 19.51
CA GLN A 307 -13.67 -0.82 18.29
C GLN A 307 -14.43 -0.56 16.98
N GLU A 308 -15.76 -0.69 17.01
CA GLU A 308 -16.60 -0.39 15.86
C GLU A 308 -16.51 1.07 15.41
N MET A 309 -16.29 2.02 16.34
CA MET A 309 -16.07 3.42 15.98
C MET A 309 -14.72 3.64 15.29
N CYS A 310 -13.68 2.87 15.65
CA CYS A 310 -12.42 2.87 14.91
C CYS A 310 -12.61 2.30 13.49
N GLY A 311 -13.46 1.29 13.33
CA GLY A 311 -13.88 0.78 12.02
C GLY A 311 -14.60 1.84 11.17
N GLN A 312 -15.38 2.73 11.80
CA GLN A 312 -16.04 3.86 11.13
C GLN A 312 -15.07 4.99 10.75
N LEU A 313 -14.03 5.24 11.56
CA LEU A 313 -13.01 6.25 11.24
C LEU A 313 -12.25 5.88 9.96
N VAL A 314 -11.85 4.61 9.85
CA VAL A 314 -11.14 4.06 8.68
C VAL A 314 -12.08 3.13 7.91
N ASN A 315 -13.22 3.65 7.47
CA ASN A 315 -14.23 2.88 6.74
C ASN A 315 -13.89 2.73 5.23
N GLU A 316 -14.85 2.27 4.43
CA GLU A 316 -14.76 2.16 2.97
C GLU A 316 -14.51 3.51 2.27
N GLU A 317 -15.06 4.61 2.80
CA GLU A 317 -14.82 5.94 2.22
C GLU A 317 -13.37 6.39 2.45
N ALA A 318 -12.87 6.20 3.68
CA ALA A 318 -11.48 6.48 3.99
C ALA A 318 -10.54 5.60 3.17
N THR A 319 -10.88 4.31 3.00
CA THR A 319 -10.16 3.36 2.14
C THR A 319 -10.04 3.93 0.72
N ARG A 320 -11.16 4.18 0.04
CA ARG A 320 -11.13 4.60 -1.37
C ARG A 320 -10.46 5.96 -1.58
N VAL A 321 -10.60 6.92 -0.66
CA VAL A 321 -9.93 8.23 -0.80
C VAL A 321 -8.45 8.14 -0.51
N VAL A 322 -8.09 7.55 0.63
CA VAL A 322 -6.72 7.62 1.15
C VAL A 322 -5.83 6.58 0.47
N TYR A 323 -6.33 5.37 0.19
CA TYR A 323 -5.52 4.31 -0.43
C TYR A 323 -5.28 4.63 -1.90
N LYS A 324 -6.29 5.13 -2.62
CA LYS A 324 -6.09 5.61 -4.00
C LYS A 324 -5.15 6.81 -4.07
N ASN A 325 -5.09 7.65 -3.04
CA ASN A 325 -4.06 8.70 -2.96
C ASN A 325 -2.65 8.09 -2.86
N ASN A 326 -2.46 6.99 -2.12
CA ASN A 326 -1.18 6.27 -2.09
C ASN A 326 -0.83 5.64 -3.44
N TYR A 327 -1.81 5.02 -4.12
CA TYR A 327 -1.59 4.52 -5.47
C TYR A 327 -1.25 5.64 -6.45
N SER A 328 -1.76 6.86 -6.21
CA SER A 328 -1.43 8.03 -7.02
C SER A 328 0.03 8.45 -6.93
N PHE A 329 0.73 8.11 -5.84
CA PHE A 329 2.17 8.27 -5.69
C PHE A 329 2.97 7.12 -6.29
N GLY A 330 2.29 6.10 -6.81
CA GLY A 330 2.92 4.95 -7.43
C GLY A 330 3.45 3.94 -6.43
N VAL A 331 2.82 3.74 -5.26
CA VAL A 331 3.24 2.71 -4.29
C VAL A 331 3.18 1.29 -4.89
N LYS A 332 4.18 0.46 -4.58
CA LYS A 332 4.36 -0.89 -5.18
C LYS A 332 4.49 -2.00 -4.14
N ILE A 333 4.93 -1.64 -2.94
CA ILE A 333 4.85 -2.47 -1.74
C ILE A 333 3.95 -1.71 -0.78
N PHE A 334 2.78 -2.26 -0.49
CA PHE A 334 1.75 -1.60 0.30
C PHE A 334 1.16 -2.58 1.31
N ASN A 335 1.49 -2.39 2.58
CA ASN A 335 1.00 -3.23 3.66
C ASN A 335 -0.03 -2.50 4.53
N ILE A 336 -1.18 -3.15 4.77
CA ILE A 336 -2.28 -2.59 5.56
C ILE A 336 -2.20 -3.09 7.01
N TYR A 337 -1.85 -2.19 7.92
CA TYR A 337 -1.73 -2.43 9.36
C TYR A 337 -2.97 -1.89 10.11
N MET A 338 -3.85 -2.69 10.69
CA MET A 338 -4.01 -4.14 10.58
C MET A 338 -4.99 -4.54 9.47
N THR A 339 -4.79 -5.72 8.89
CA THR A 339 -5.83 -6.36 8.06
C THR A 339 -6.68 -7.33 8.87
N PHE A 340 -6.04 -8.07 9.77
CA PHE A 340 -6.67 -8.82 10.85
C PHE A 340 -5.88 -8.60 12.14
N GLY A 341 -6.53 -8.04 13.16
CA GLY A 341 -5.85 -7.71 14.41
C GLY A 341 -5.77 -8.86 15.41
N GLY A 342 -6.89 -9.52 15.71
CA GLY A 342 -6.98 -10.61 16.69
C GLY A 342 -7.16 -10.12 18.13
N THR A 343 -6.61 -10.83 19.11
CA THR A 343 -6.86 -10.58 20.54
C THR A 343 -5.56 -10.44 21.33
N ASN A 344 -5.49 -9.48 22.24
CA ASN A 344 -4.47 -9.37 23.28
C ASN A 344 -4.76 -10.34 24.45
N TRP A 345 -4.80 -11.64 24.17
CA TRP A 345 -5.03 -12.66 25.19
C TRP A 345 -3.82 -12.79 26.13
N GLY A 346 -4.01 -13.38 27.31
CA GLY A 346 -2.88 -13.71 28.19
C GLY A 346 -2.03 -12.53 28.68
N ASN A 347 -2.57 -11.31 28.71
CA ASN A 347 -1.87 -10.06 29.08
C ASN A 347 -0.75 -9.64 28.10
N LEU A 348 -0.77 -10.10 26.85
CA LEU A 348 0.27 -9.73 25.87
C LEU A 348 0.23 -8.24 25.45
N GLY A 349 -0.93 -7.58 25.58
CA GLY A 349 -1.10 -6.17 25.22
C GLY A 349 -0.40 -5.21 26.17
N TYR A 350 -0.02 -4.02 25.68
CA TYR A 350 0.56 -2.94 26.49
C TYR A 350 -0.45 -2.29 27.45
N MET A 351 0.02 -1.49 28.41
CA MET A 351 -0.83 -0.89 29.45
C MET A 351 -1.88 0.11 28.93
N GLY A 352 -1.69 0.68 27.73
CA GLY A 352 -2.66 1.60 27.14
C GLY A 352 -3.79 0.89 26.39
N GLY A 353 -3.58 -0.36 25.99
CA GLY A 353 -4.54 -1.17 25.24
C GLY A 353 -5.37 -2.07 26.15
N HIS A 354 -6.58 -2.39 25.73
CA HIS A 354 -7.41 -3.40 26.38
C HIS A 354 -7.29 -4.77 25.68
N THR A 355 -8.10 -5.76 26.08
CA THR A 355 -8.03 -7.13 25.57
C THR A 355 -8.28 -7.27 24.06
N SER A 356 -9.29 -6.58 23.52
CA SER A 356 -9.56 -6.66 22.08
C SER A 356 -8.45 -5.97 21.30
N TYR A 357 -8.06 -6.58 20.17
CA TYR A 357 -7.24 -5.94 19.15
C TYR A 357 -7.93 -6.04 17.79
N ASP A 358 -9.26 -5.90 17.74
CA ASP A 358 -10.05 -5.84 16.50
C ASP A 358 -9.52 -4.77 15.52
N TYR A 359 -9.03 -3.66 16.08
CA TYR A 359 -8.38 -2.55 15.39
C TYR A 359 -9.32 -1.77 14.44
N GLY A 360 -10.62 -2.11 14.37
CA GLY A 360 -11.46 -1.63 13.27
C GLY A 360 -10.98 -2.13 11.90
N ALA A 361 -10.24 -3.24 11.86
CA ALA A 361 -9.65 -3.80 10.64
C ALA A 361 -10.72 -4.32 9.66
N ALA A 362 -10.30 -4.64 8.44
CA ALA A 362 -11.19 -5.18 7.41
C ALA A 362 -11.75 -6.56 7.78
N ILE A 363 -10.92 -7.39 8.43
CA ILE A 363 -11.33 -8.67 9.01
C ILE A 363 -11.50 -8.44 10.51
N THR A 364 -12.69 -8.69 11.04
CA THR A 364 -13.00 -8.47 12.46
C THR A 364 -12.24 -9.45 13.37
N GLU A 365 -12.18 -9.19 14.66
CA GLU A 365 -11.54 -10.05 15.67
C GLU A 365 -12.06 -11.50 15.65
N GLU A 366 -13.37 -11.71 15.43
CA GLU A 366 -13.99 -13.03 15.24
C GLU A 366 -13.81 -13.61 13.82
N ARG A 367 -13.04 -12.92 12.97
CA ARG A 367 -12.71 -13.23 11.57
C ARG A 367 -13.86 -13.04 10.59
N ALA A 368 -14.87 -12.24 10.91
CA ALA A 368 -15.93 -11.92 9.97
C ALA A 368 -15.49 -10.86 8.94
N ILE A 369 -16.16 -10.83 7.79
CA ILE A 369 -15.79 -9.99 6.63
C ILE A 369 -16.95 -9.11 6.15
N TRP A 370 -17.86 -8.76 7.05
CA TRP A 370 -19.08 -8.01 6.73
C TRP A 370 -18.85 -6.49 6.66
N ARG A 371 -17.73 -5.97 7.18
CA ARG A 371 -17.39 -4.54 7.08
C ARG A 371 -17.18 -4.15 5.63
N GLU A 372 -17.81 -3.07 5.18
CA GLU A 372 -17.82 -2.67 3.77
C GLU A 372 -16.40 -2.39 3.23
N LYS A 373 -15.49 -1.89 4.09
CA LYS A 373 -14.07 -1.72 3.76
C LYS A 373 -13.37 -2.99 3.28
N TYR A 374 -13.80 -4.18 3.71
CA TYR A 374 -13.27 -5.44 3.18
C TYR A 374 -13.59 -5.58 1.69
N SER A 375 -14.83 -5.26 1.32
CA SER A 375 -15.27 -5.31 -0.07
C SER A 375 -14.65 -4.19 -0.90
N GLU A 376 -14.45 -2.99 -0.34
CA GLU A 376 -13.75 -1.90 -1.02
C GLU A 376 -12.28 -2.23 -1.30
N GLN A 377 -11.53 -2.69 -0.29
CA GLN A 377 -10.13 -3.11 -0.48
C GLN A 377 -10.02 -4.24 -1.52
N LYS A 378 -11.02 -5.11 -1.60
CA LYS A 378 -11.09 -6.15 -2.64
C LYS A 378 -11.24 -5.58 -4.04
N LEU A 379 -11.96 -4.47 -4.22
CA LEU A 379 -12.08 -3.80 -5.53
C LEU A 379 -10.70 -3.29 -5.99
N GLU A 380 -10.02 -2.57 -5.10
CA GLU A 380 -8.73 -1.97 -5.39
C GLU A 380 -7.62 -2.99 -5.64
N ALA A 381 -7.52 -4.02 -4.80
CA ALA A 381 -6.48 -5.04 -4.93
C ALA A 381 -6.68 -5.89 -6.20
N ASN A 382 -7.93 -6.24 -6.57
CA ASN A 382 -8.18 -6.97 -7.82
C ASN A 382 -7.91 -6.11 -9.06
N PHE A 383 -8.19 -4.80 -9.00
CA PHE A 383 -7.81 -3.87 -10.06
C PHE A 383 -6.31 -3.87 -10.30
N LEU A 384 -5.52 -3.62 -9.25
CA LEU A 384 -4.07 -3.49 -9.36
C LEU A 384 -3.40 -4.81 -9.77
N LYS A 385 -3.93 -5.94 -9.29
CA LYS A 385 -3.46 -7.29 -9.66
C LYS A 385 -3.52 -7.57 -11.16
N VAL A 386 -4.51 -7.02 -11.87
CA VAL A 386 -4.66 -7.22 -13.33
C VAL A 386 -4.14 -6.03 -14.15
N SER A 387 -3.46 -5.08 -13.51
CA SER A 387 -2.99 -3.84 -14.13
C SER A 387 -1.46 -3.75 -14.15
N PRO A 388 -0.73 -4.64 -14.84
CA PRO A 388 0.74 -4.68 -14.78
C PRO A 388 1.41 -3.37 -15.23
N ALA A 389 0.78 -2.61 -16.14
CA ALA A 389 1.27 -1.29 -16.56
C ALA A 389 1.37 -0.27 -15.40
N TYR A 390 0.58 -0.45 -14.32
CA TYR A 390 0.70 0.37 -13.12
C TYR A 390 2.09 0.25 -12.49
N LEU A 391 2.75 -0.91 -12.59
CA LEU A 391 4.03 -1.15 -11.94
C LEU A 391 5.16 -0.28 -12.52
N THR A 392 5.11 0.06 -13.81
CA THR A 392 6.13 0.91 -14.43
C THR A 392 5.68 2.35 -14.61
N ALA A 393 4.38 2.65 -14.54
CA ALA A 393 3.84 4.00 -14.72
C ALA A 393 4.49 5.03 -13.77
N THR A 394 4.79 6.21 -14.32
CA THR A 394 5.44 7.32 -13.61
C THR A 394 4.39 8.25 -13.00
N ALA A 395 4.41 8.37 -11.67
CA ALA A 395 3.53 9.27 -10.94
C ALA A 395 3.94 10.75 -11.10
N HIS A 396 2.97 11.60 -11.45
CA HIS A 396 3.15 13.05 -11.49
C HIS A 396 2.58 13.72 -10.23
N LEU A 397 2.80 15.03 -10.08
CA LEU A 397 2.18 15.80 -9.00
C LEU A 397 0.67 15.94 -9.23
N GLY A 398 -0.10 15.74 -8.16
CA GLY A 398 -1.54 15.99 -8.16
C GLY A 398 -1.83 17.49 -8.18
N VAL A 399 -2.69 17.94 -9.08
CA VAL A 399 -3.02 19.36 -9.23
C VAL A 399 -4.52 19.58 -9.36
N ASN A 400 -5.03 20.53 -8.58
CA ASN A 400 -6.44 20.90 -8.60
C ASN A 400 -6.81 21.59 -9.92
N GLY A 401 -7.96 21.24 -10.49
CA GLY A 401 -8.48 21.90 -11.70
C GLY A 401 -7.68 21.62 -12.97
N THR A 402 -7.02 20.47 -13.05
CA THR A 402 -6.27 20.03 -14.23
C THR A 402 -7.03 18.98 -15.03
N TYR A 403 -6.53 18.66 -16.24
CA TYR A 403 -7.18 17.71 -17.14
C TYR A 403 -8.65 18.06 -17.39
N GLY A 404 -8.97 19.35 -17.56
CA GLY A 404 -10.35 19.82 -17.80
C GLY A 404 -11.30 19.78 -16.58
N ALA A 405 -10.87 19.19 -15.45
CA ALA A 405 -11.68 19.13 -14.24
C ALA A 405 -11.83 20.52 -13.57
N PRO A 406 -12.90 20.76 -12.79
CA PRO A 406 -13.04 21.99 -12.01
C PRO A 406 -12.03 22.03 -10.85
N SER A 407 -11.75 23.23 -10.31
CA SER A 407 -10.80 23.41 -9.19
C SER A 407 -11.18 22.70 -7.89
N SER A 408 -12.43 22.23 -7.77
CA SER A 408 -12.91 21.39 -6.67
C SER A 408 -12.45 19.93 -6.79
N ILE A 409 -11.83 19.55 -7.90
CA ILE A 409 -11.33 18.21 -8.19
C ILE A 409 -9.81 18.26 -8.36
N ALA A 410 -9.11 17.34 -7.70
CA ALA A 410 -7.69 17.08 -7.89
C ALA A 410 -7.51 15.86 -8.78
N VAL A 411 -6.57 15.95 -9.72
CA VAL A 411 -6.20 14.84 -10.60
C VAL A 411 -4.70 14.61 -10.46
N THR A 412 -4.33 13.36 -10.14
CA THR A 412 -2.96 12.88 -10.18
C THR A 412 -2.84 11.86 -11.30
N ALA A 413 -1.98 12.13 -12.29
CA ALA A 413 -1.75 11.23 -13.40
C ALA A 413 -0.55 10.31 -13.12
N LEU A 414 -0.67 9.05 -13.51
CA LEU A 414 0.43 8.12 -13.66
C LEU A 414 0.53 7.77 -15.13
N LEU A 415 1.57 8.29 -15.79
CA LEU A 415 1.74 8.12 -17.23
C LEU A 415 2.54 6.86 -17.52
N GLY A 416 2.17 6.15 -18.59
CA GLY A 416 2.80 4.91 -18.99
C GLY A 416 4.30 5.08 -19.25
N ASN A 417 5.11 4.17 -18.70
CA ASN A 417 6.53 4.07 -18.96
C ASN A 417 6.85 2.65 -19.45
N GLY A 418 7.21 2.53 -20.72
CA GLY A 418 7.29 1.24 -21.41
C GLY A 418 5.93 0.63 -21.80
N THR A 419 4.82 1.34 -21.55
CA THR A 419 3.45 0.95 -21.92
C THR A 419 2.66 2.17 -22.37
N ASP A 420 1.63 1.99 -23.20
CA ASP A 420 0.72 3.08 -23.59
C ASP A 420 -0.31 3.43 -22.50
N THR A 421 -0.54 2.51 -21.55
CA THR A 421 -1.56 2.67 -20.51
C THR A 421 -1.24 3.81 -19.55
N ASN A 422 -2.20 4.71 -19.34
CA ASN A 422 -2.13 5.76 -18.33
C ASN A 422 -3.25 5.60 -17.30
N PHE A 423 -3.01 6.12 -16.10
CA PHE A 423 -3.94 6.12 -14.98
C PHE A 423 -4.15 7.55 -14.49
N TYR A 424 -5.38 7.88 -14.11
CA TYR A 424 -5.74 9.18 -13.57
C TYR A 424 -6.51 8.96 -12.28
N VAL A 425 -5.87 9.24 -11.14
CA VAL A 425 -6.52 9.19 -9.83
C VAL A 425 -7.20 10.52 -9.57
N VAL A 426 -8.51 10.48 -9.40
CA VAL A 426 -9.35 11.67 -9.21
C VAL A 426 -9.96 11.65 -7.84
N ARG A 427 -9.84 12.75 -7.10
CA ARG A 427 -10.49 12.96 -5.80
C ARG A 427 -10.98 14.40 -5.67
N HIS A 428 -11.79 14.69 -4.66
CA HIS A 428 -12.06 16.07 -4.29
C HIS A 428 -10.76 16.77 -3.87
N ALA A 429 -10.59 18.02 -4.30
CA ALA A 429 -9.45 18.88 -3.94
C ALA A 429 -9.37 19.05 -2.42
N ASN A 430 -10.52 19.34 -1.79
CA ASN A 430 -10.72 19.09 -0.37
C ASN A 430 -11.11 17.62 -0.16
N PHE A 431 -10.16 16.79 0.25
CA PHE A 431 -10.39 15.35 0.39
C PHE A 431 -11.45 14.99 1.44
N THR A 432 -11.82 15.91 2.35
CA THR A 432 -12.88 15.68 3.35
C THR A 432 -14.28 15.96 2.82
N SER A 433 -14.41 16.46 1.59
CA SER A 433 -15.68 16.89 0.99
C SER A 433 -16.69 15.74 0.91
N THR A 434 -17.92 16.00 1.34
CA THR A 434 -19.07 15.11 1.21
C THR A 434 -20.01 15.52 0.07
N GLU A 435 -19.65 16.55 -0.69
CA GLU A 435 -20.43 17.03 -1.83
C GLU A 435 -20.34 16.07 -3.03
N ASN A 436 -21.37 16.10 -3.88
CA ASN A 436 -21.34 15.43 -5.18
C ASN A 436 -20.94 16.45 -6.26
N THR A 437 -19.82 16.22 -6.93
CA THR A 437 -19.28 17.13 -7.93
C THR A 437 -19.39 16.54 -9.33
N GLN A 438 -20.00 17.29 -10.25
CA GLN A 438 -19.98 16.96 -11.67
C GLN A 438 -18.72 17.49 -12.34
N TYR A 439 -18.15 16.72 -13.27
CA TYR A 439 -16.92 17.09 -13.97
C TYR A 439 -16.81 16.43 -15.35
N THR A 440 -15.91 16.95 -16.18
CA THR A 440 -15.39 16.29 -17.38
C THR A 440 -13.89 16.07 -17.21
N LEU A 441 -13.29 15.21 -18.05
CA LEU A 441 -11.85 15.01 -18.07
C LEU A 441 -11.29 15.08 -19.49
N ALA A 442 -10.24 15.87 -19.66
CA ALA A 442 -9.37 15.83 -20.82
C ALA A 442 -8.29 14.77 -20.61
N LEU A 443 -8.27 13.72 -21.44
CA LEU A 443 -7.41 12.55 -21.30
C LEU A 443 -6.47 12.42 -22.50
N LEU A 444 -5.24 11.96 -22.23
CA LEU A 444 -4.26 11.61 -23.26
C LEU A 444 -4.52 10.17 -23.72
N THR A 445 -4.68 9.96 -25.03
CA THR A 445 -4.91 8.63 -25.59
C THR A 445 -4.16 8.41 -26.90
N SER A 446 -4.06 7.15 -27.34
CA SER A 446 -3.50 6.75 -28.64
C SER A 446 -4.26 7.32 -29.85
N ILE A 447 -5.49 7.80 -29.66
CA ILE A 447 -6.28 8.47 -30.71
C ILE A 447 -6.23 10.01 -30.63
N GLY A 448 -5.36 10.54 -29.77
CA GLY A 448 -5.22 11.96 -29.48
C GLY A 448 -5.90 12.37 -28.17
N ASP A 449 -5.85 13.67 -27.89
CA ASP A 449 -6.47 14.23 -26.68
C ASP A 449 -7.99 14.25 -26.84
N ILE A 450 -8.70 13.71 -25.85
CA ILE A 450 -10.17 13.63 -25.84
C ILE A 450 -10.74 14.22 -24.57
N GLU A 451 -11.96 14.75 -24.63
CA GLU A 451 -12.73 15.15 -23.44
C GLU A 451 -13.86 14.16 -23.18
N ILE A 452 -13.90 13.55 -21.99
CA ILE A 452 -14.96 12.61 -21.61
C ILE A 452 -15.97 13.27 -20.64
N PRO A 453 -17.27 12.99 -20.77
CA PRO A 453 -17.89 12.01 -21.68
C PRO A 453 -18.05 12.47 -23.15
N GLN A 454 -17.67 11.63 -24.12
CA GLN A 454 -17.76 11.92 -25.56
C GLN A 454 -19.19 11.90 -26.11
N LEU A 455 -20.12 11.23 -25.43
CA LEU A 455 -21.54 11.18 -25.82
C LEU A 455 -22.42 12.21 -25.08
N GLY A 456 -21.79 13.15 -24.37
CA GLY A 456 -22.42 14.26 -23.64
C GLY A 456 -22.74 13.93 -22.18
N GLY A 457 -23.04 14.97 -21.39
CA GLY A 457 -23.28 14.85 -19.94
C GLY A 457 -22.01 15.10 -19.12
N HIS A 458 -22.01 14.64 -17.87
CA HIS A 458 -20.91 14.80 -16.93
C HIS A 458 -20.63 13.48 -16.21
N LEU A 459 -19.38 13.30 -15.79
CA LEU A 459 -19.02 12.35 -14.74
C LEU A 459 -19.45 12.93 -13.38
N THR A 460 -19.62 12.07 -12.38
CA THR A 460 -19.91 12.47 -11.00
C THR A 460 -18.87 11.88 -10.06
N LEU A 461 -18.32 12.70 -9.17
CA LEU A 461 -17.54 12.25 -8.03
C LEU A 461 -18.38 12.45 -6.78
N ASN A 462 -18.76 11.35 -6.14
CA ASN A 462 -19.55 11.39 -4.92
C ASN A 462 -18.73 11.88 -3.72
N GLY A 463 -19.42 12.27 -2.65
CA GLY A 463 -18.80 12.65 -1.39
C GLY A 463 -17.83 11.58 -0.90
N ARG A 464 -16.62 12.00 -0.49
CA ARG A 464 -15.55 11.11 -0.01
C ARG A 464 -15.32 9.91 -0.92
N ASP A 465 -15.22 10.20 -2.20
CA ASP A 465 -14.88 9.21 -3.21
C ASP A 465 -13.62 9.61 -3.96
N SER A 466 -12.97 8.60 -4.51
CA SER A 466 -11.81 8.73 -5.39
C SER A 466 -11.85 7.61 -6.41
N LYS A 467 -11.43 7.88 -7.64
CA LYS A 467 -11.58 6.95 -8.76
C LYS A 467 -10.32 6.85 -9.60
N PHE A 468 -10.04 5.65 -10.11
CA PHE A 468 -9.19 5.48 -11.27
C PHE A 468 -9.97 5.68 -12.57
N HIS A 469 -9.48 6.58 -13.42
CA HIS A 469 -9.76 6.53 -14.86
C HIS A 469 -8.53 6.01 -15.58
N VAL A 470 -8.74 5.31 -16.68
CA VAL A 470 -7.63 4.72 -17.46
C VAL A 470 -7.74 5.12 -18.91
N THR A 471 -6.58 5.23 -19.56
CA THR A 471 -6.47 5.30 -21.01
C THR A 471 -5.52 4.25 -21.53
N ASP A 472 -5.76 3.82 -22.76
CA ASP A 472 -4.97 2.81 -23.47
C ASP A 472 -4.65 1.56 -22.64
N TYR A 473 -5.66 1.08 -21.91
CA TYR A 473 -5.51 -0.03 -20.96
C TYR A 473 -5.56 -1.38 -21.70
N ASP A 474 -4.54 -2.22 -21.52
CA ASP A 474 -4.50 -3.54 -22.14
C ASP A 474 -5.43 -4.55 -21.44
N VAL A 475 -6.51 -4.93 -22.11
CA VAL A 475 -7.42 -6.00 -21.69
C VAL A 475 -7.06 -7.28 -22.44
N GLY A 476 -5.87 -7.81 -22.18
CA GLY A 476 -5.39 -9.06 -22.75
C GLY A 476 -5.21 -9.04 -24.26
N GLY A 477 -4.61 -7.98 -24.79
CA GLY A 477 -4.38 -7.68 -26.21
C GLY A 477 -5.45 -6.78 -26.84
N ILE A 478 -6.46 -6.36 -26.08
CA ILE A 478 -7.48 -5.41 -26.53
C ILE A 478 -7.22 -4.08 -25.86
N ASN A 479 -6.94 -3.05 -26.65
CA ASN A 479 -6.81 -1.70 -26.15
C ASN A 479 -8.18 -1.13 -25.74
N LEU A 480 -8.39 -0.90 -24.44
CA LEU A 480 -9.46 -0.07 -23.91
C LEU A 480 -9.00 1.39 -23.94
N ILE A 481 -9.40 2.11 -25.01
CA ILE A 481 -8.91 3.46 -25.33
C ILE A 481 -9.08 4.40 -24.14
N TYR A 482 -10.24 4.33 -23.49
CA TYR A 482 -10.46 4.88 -22.15
C TYR A 482 -11.60 4.17 -21.44
N SER A 483 -11.63 4.30 -20.12
CA SER A 483 -12.78 3.99 -19.28
C SER A 483 -12.86 5.01 -18.16
N SER A 484 -14.04 5.61 -18.01
CA SER A 484 -14.35 6.43 -16.83
C SER A 484 -14.89 5.60 -15.65
N ALA A 485 -15.25 4.34 -15.91
CA ALA A 485 -15.63 3.39 -14.89
C ALA A 485 -14.40 2.62 -14.41
N GLU A 486 -14.35 2.32 -13.12
CA GLU A 486 -13.24 1.58 -12.53
C GLU A 486 -13.28 0.12 -12.98
N ILE A 487 -12.09 -0.46 -13.20
CA ILE A 487 -11.94 -1.87 -13.55
C ILE A 487 -11.87 -2.67 -12.26
N PHE A 488 -12.77 -3.63 -12.07
CA PHE A 488 -12.64 -4.59 -10.98
C PHE A 488 -11.63 -5.68 -11.33
N THR A 489 -11.80 -6.31 -12.50
CA THR A 489 -10.91 -7.35 -13.00
C THR A 489 -11.14 -7.60 -14.49
N TRP A 490 -10.23 -8.33 -15.13
CA TRP A 490 -10.44 -8.89 -16.45
C TRP A 490 -9.74 -10.25 -16.60
N ALA A 491 -10.20 -11.07 -17.54
CA ALA A 491 -9.62 -12.36 -17.83
C ALA A 491 -9.73 -12.76 -19.31
N ARG A 492 -8.81 -13.61 -19.77
CA ARG A 492 -8.92 -14.28 -21.07
C ARG A 492 -9.80 -15.51 -20.93
N GLY A 493 -10.89 -15.57 -21.70
CA GLY A 493 -11.68 -16.78 -21.87
C GLY A 493 -11.09 -17.69 -22.95
N PRO A 494 -11.78 -18.80 -23.30
CA PRO A 494 -11.39 -19.65 -24.42
C PRO A 494 -11.29 -18.85 -25.74
N GLY A 495 -10.19 -19.04 -26.48
CA GLY A 495 -9.94 -18.39 -27.77
C GLY A 495 -9.69 -16.88 -27.66
N SER A 496 -10.42 -16.09 -28.45
CA SER A 496 -10.29 -14.62 -28.49
C SER A 496 -11.17 -13.91 -27.46
N THR A 497 -11.93 -14.64 -26.64
CA THR A 497 -12.85 -14.04 -25.67
C THR A 497 -12.09 -13.31 -24.57
N ARG A 498 -12.56 -12.12 -24.22
CA ARG A 498 -12.11 -11.34 -23.05
C ARG A 498 -13.34 -11.02 -22.20
N VAL A 499 -13.19 -11.09 -20.89
CA VAL A 499 -14.19 -10.62 -19.93
C VAL A 499 -13.58 -9.46 -19.17
N LEU A 500 -14.26 -8.32 -19.17
CA LEU A 500 -13.89 -7.12 -18.44
C LEU A 500 -15.05 -6.77 -17.51
N ILE A 501 -14.76 -6.53 -16.23
CA ILE A 501 -15.76 -6.11 -15.24
C ILE A 501 -15.46 -4.67 -14.86
N LEU A 502 -16.39 -3.79 -15.23
CA LEU A 502 -16.37 -2.37 -14.87
C LEU A 502 -17.41 -2.08 -13.78
N TYR A 503 -17.12 -1.14 -12.89
CA TYR A 503 -18.05 -0.69 -11.86
C TYR A 503 -18.00 0.83 -11.67
N GLY A 504 -19.05 1.35 -11.04
CA GLY A 504 -19.20 2.75 -10.67
C GLY A 504 -20.20 2.88 -9.51
N GLY A 505 -20.22 4.02 -8.84
CA GLY A 505 -21.15 4.31 -7.75
C GLY A 505 -22.58 4.48 -8.25
N ALA A 506 -23.56 4.23 -7.39
CA ALA A 506 -24.97 4.37 -7.76
C ALA A 506 -25.31 5.79 -8.22
N GLY A 507 -26.01 5.93 -9.35
CA GLY A 507 -26.36 7.23 -9.93
C GLY A 507 -25.27 7.89 -10.77
N GLU A 508 -24.09 7.28 -10.88
CA GLU A 508 -23.01 7.79 -11.73
C GLU A 508 -23.24 7.45 -13.21
N GLY A 509 -22.94 8.41 -14.09
CA GLY A 509 -22.85 8.20 -15.53
C GLY A 509 -21.42 7.87 -15.92
N HIS A 510 -21.22 6.79 -16.67
CA HIS A 510 -19.91 6.35 -17.13
C HIS A 510 -19.87 6.10 -18.63
N GLU A 511 -18.66 6.10 -19.15
CA GLU A 511 -18.38 5.84 -20.55
C GLU A 511 -17.04 5.13 -20.72
N PHE A 512 -16.98 4.19 -21.66
CA PHE A 512 -15.72 3.61 -22.14
C PHE A 512 -15.71 3.56 -23.67
N ALA A 513 -14.52 3.42 -24.25
CA ALA A 513 -14.35 3.28 -25.70
C ALA A 513 -13.46 2.12 -26.09
N LEU A 514 -13.86 1.45 -27.18
CA LEU A 514 -13.13 0.36 -27.80
C LEU A 514 -12.81 0.69 -29.28
N PRO A 515 -11.74 0.14 -29.86
CA PRO A 515 -11.41 0.32 -31.26
C PRO A 515 -12.54 -0.13 -32.19
N SER A 516 -12.84 0.66 -33.22
CA SER A 516 -13.97 0.41 -34.13
C SER A 516 -13.83 -0.86 -34.96
N HIS A 517 -12.59 -1.32 -35.18
CA HIS A 517 -12.28 -2.55 -35.92
C HIS A 517 -12.76 -3.83 -35.21
N LEU A 518 -13.10 -3.77 -33.92
CA LEU A 518 -13.69 -4.89 -33.18
C LEU A 518 -15.17 -5.13 -33.52
N GLY A 519 -15.77 -4.23 -34.31
CA GLY A 519 -17.19 -4.29 -34.66
C GLY A 519 -18.08 -3.58 -33.64
N LYS A 520 -19.34 -3.35 -34.03
CA LYS A 520 -20.31 -2.63 -33.19
C LYS A 520 -20.66 -3.43 -31.93
N PRO A 521 -20.57 -2.85 -30.72
CA PRO A 521 -21.01 -3.49 -29.50
C PRO A 521 -22.49 -3.90 -29.56
N THR A 522 -22.79 -5.07 -29.00
CA THR A 522 -24.16 -5.58 -28.85
C THR A 522 -24.50 -5.67 -27.38
N VAL A 523 -25.68 -5.15 -27.00
CA VAL A 523 -26.18 -5.25 -25.61
C VAL A 523 -26.88 -6.60 -25.47
N LEU A 524 -26.34 -7.45 -24.60
CA LEU A 524 -26.93 -8.76 -24.29
C LEU A 524 -27.91 -8.68 -23.10
N GLU A 525 -27.64 -7.79 -22.14
CA GLU A 525 -28.47 -7.59 -20.95
C GLU A 525 -28.41 -6.12 -20.49
N GLY A 526 -29.52 -5.62 -19.93
CA GLY A 526 -29.64 -4.27 -19.41
C GLY A 526 -30.30 -3.29 -20.39
N GLU A 527 -30.74 -2.15 -19.88
CA GLU A 527 -31.39 -1.08 -20.63
C GLU A 527 -30.65 0.26 -20.42
N GLY A 528 -30.97 1.27 -21.23
CA GLY A 528 -30.40 2.62 -21.07
C GLY A 528 -28.95 2.79 -21.51
N ILE A 529 -28.40 1.81 -22.25
CA ILE A 529 -27.04 1.85 -22.79
C ILE A 529 -27.03 2.57 -24.15
N LYS A 530 -26.22 3.62 -24.27
CA LYS A 530 -26.01 4.37 -25.51
C LYS A 530 -24.72 3.90 -26.18
N ILE A 531 -24.80 3.48 -27.44
CA ILE A 531 -23.64 3.06 -28.24
C ILE A 531 -23.56 3.93 -29.49
N GLN A 532 -22.45 4.63 -29.66
CA GLN A 532 -22.24 5.49 -30.83
C GLN A 532 -20.79 5.46 -31.29
N GLN A 533 -20.58 5.42 -32.60
CA GLN A 533 -19.24 5.52 -33.18
C GLN A 533 -18.74 6.97 -33.14
N ARG A 534 -17.49 7.18 -32.72
CA ARG A 534 -16.78 8.46 -32.74
C ARG A 534 -15.42 8.23 -33.38
N GLY A 535 -15.25 8.68 -34.63
CA GLY A 535 -14.01 8.43 -35.37
C GLY A 535 -13.67 6.93 -35.44
N SER A 536 -12.50 6.58 -34.90
CA SER A 536 -11.96 5.21 -34.86
C SER A 536 -12.41 4.39 -33.64
N THR A 537 -13.39 4.82 -32.86
CA THR A 537 -13.86 4.10 -31.67
C THR A 537 -15.37 3.88 -31.63
N TRP A 538 -15.77 2.81 -30.95
CA TRP A 538 -17.12 2.62 -30.43
C TRP A 538 -17.15 3.07 -28.99
N VAL A 539 -17.99 4.07 -28.71
CA VAL A 539 -18.18 4.63 -27.38
C VAL A 539 -19.46 4.05 -26.78
N VAL A 540 -19.37 3.55 -25.55
CA VAL A 540 -20.47 2.95 -24.79
C VAL A 540 -20.67 3.77 -23.52
N GLN A 541 -21.87 4.35 -23.36
CA GLN A 541 -22.25 5.17 -22.20
C GLN A 541 -23.45 4.57 -21.48
N TRP A 542 -23.44 4.57 -20.14
CA TRP A 542 -24.53 4.06 -19.30
C TRP A 542 -24.62 4.82 -17.98
N HIS A 543 -25.72 4.62 -17.25
CA HIS A 543 -25.89 5.08 -15.88
C HIS A 543 -25.97 3.89 -14.92
N VAL A 544 -25.27 3.98 -13.80
CA VAL A 544 -25.26 2.93 -12.78
C VAL A 544 -26.56 2.97 -12.00
N THR A 545 -27.27 1.84 -11.96
CA THR A 545 -28.51 1.70 -11.20
C THR A 545 -28.28 0.92 -9.89
N PRO A 546 -29.00 1.24 -8.80
CA PRO A 546 -28.87 0.51 -7.53
C PRO A 546 -29.35 -0.94 -7.58
N ALA A 547 -30.06 -1.36 -8.65
CA ALA A 547 -30.74 -2.65 -8.72
C ALA A 547 -29.79 -3.87 -8.73
N ARG A 548 -28.49 -3.66 -9.01
CA ARG A 548 -27.44 -4.69 -8.93
C ARG A 548 -26.49 -4.54 -7.73
N GLY A 549 -26.79 -3.64 -6.79
CA GLY A 549 -26.04 -3.54 -5.53
C GLY A 549 -26.46 -4.62 -4.54
N HIS A 550 -25.51 -5.35 -3.96
CA HIS A 550 -25.78 -6.19 -2.80
C HIS A 550 -26.16 -5.28 -1.62
N ARG A 551 -27.47 -5.07 -1.42
CA ARG A 551 -27.98 -4.52 -0.17
C ARG A 551 -27.76 -5.56 0.91
N HIS A 552 -26.74 -5.38 1.74
CA HIS A 552 -26.78 -5.94 3.10
C HIS A 552 -27.91 -5.21 3.84
N GLN A 553 -29.07 -5.84 3.95
CA GLN A 553 -29.99 -5.48 5.02
C GLN A 553 -29.34 -5.95 6.33
N PRO A 554 -29.03 -5.06 7.29
CA PRO A 554 -28.69 -5.49 8.63
C PRO A 554 -29.91 -6.19 9.23
N ARG A 555 -29.73 -7.42 9.71
CA ARG A 555 -30.68 -8.10 10.58
C ARG A 555 -30.39 -7.75 12.03
#